data_AF-W3VHM6-F1
#
_entry.id   AF-W3VHM6-F1
#
_cell.length_a   1.000
_cell.length_b   1.000
_cell.length_c   1.000
_cell.angle_alpha   90.00
_cell.angle_beta   90.00
_cell.angle_gamma   90.00
#
_symmetry.space_group_name_H-M   'P 1'
#
loop_
_entity.id
_entity.type
_entity.pdbx_description
1 polymer ?
#
loop_
_entity_poly.entity_id
_entity_poly.type
_entity_poly.pdbx_seq_one_letter_code
_entity_poly.pdbx_strand_id
1 'polypeptide(L)'
;MSHILTVAVDAGDRARALVLLASLGGLPTKPERLGAKQADEHRNPSQPRAKKARGGRELELGLGTQLPPGRNALGKQRGNEMLFCPTCANCLIIQLDDQGNNKWSCHTCPYEFPIVRQMTTRLHLKRKEVDDVMGGEESWKNVDSADAPCPKCENPKAFFMQLQIRSADEPTRILSARDASGGGTWLGVTRSGAFATLTNFTEATPELPPGMERFESRGQLVRDWLLSSHPSPQTRQEVEKDIQQYLNNVGDKLQSYPGFNLLVGKVSKQGTVVGYITNRDSQGELAKPQPKIFDPPKIERVRMCRGMSNSILSEPWPKVHTGSQAFDAALGRASPASDQEQLVADLFSVLAFSSNPTQRSELRNSILIPPVQLPTPAGDGDWYATRTSTVILIAKDGRATFVERDIHTLNHNIPTQIPPGKAQRSFSWNLLD
;
A
#
# COMPACT_ATOMS: atom_id res chain seq x y z
N MET A 1 -9.19 11.11 14.26
CA MET A 1 -7.73 10.89 14.25
C MET A 1 -7.05 12.23 13.95
N SER A 2 -6.34 12.78 14.92
CA SER A 2 -5.51 13.98 14.83
C SER A 2 -4.19 13.57 14.20
N HIS A 3 -3.97 14.02 12.98
CA HIS A 3 -2.72 13.80 12.28
C HIS A 3 -2.06 15.15 12.09
N ILE A 4 -0.76 15.22 12.33
CA ILE A 4 0.06 16.22 11.66
C ILE A 4 0.85 15.50 10.60
N LEU A 5 0.89 16.14 9.44
CA LEU A 5 1.84 15.83 8.42
C LEU A 5 2.59 17.12 8.05
N THR A 6 3.87 17.18 8.35
CA THR A 6 4.72 18.25 7.80
C THR A 6 5.48 17.70 6.61
N VAL A 7 5.34 18.34 5.45
CA VAL A 7 6.10 18.02 4.23
C VAL A 7 6.98 19.20 3.89
N ALA A 8 8.27 18.95 3.72
CA ALA A 8 9.17 19.93 3.12
C ALA A 8 9.74 19.38 1.83
N VAL A 9 9.61 20.18 0.78
CA VAL A 9 10.10 19.87 -0.56
C VAL A 9 11.21 20.87 -0.86
N ASP A 10 12.42 20.35 -1.03
CA ASP A 10 13.65 21.10 -1.35
C ASP A 10 14.12 22.07 -0.23
N ALA A 11 14.88 21.53 0.72
CA ALA A 11 15.49 22.24 1.84
C ALA A 11 16.83 22.96 1.49
N GLY A 12 16.89 23.63 0.34
CA GLY A 12 18.03 24.44 -0.10
C GLY A 12 19.33 23.66 -0.41
N ASP A 13 20.49 24.33 -0.27
CA ASP A 13 21.81 23.81 -0.67
C ASP A 13 22.39 22.72 0.26
N ARG A 14 21.82 22.54 1.45
CA ARG A 14 22.55 21.93 2.60
C ARG A 14 21.87 20.70 3.20
N ALA A 15 20.57 20.51 2.97
CA ALA A 15 19.88 19.24 3.18
C ALA A 15 19.18 18.90 1.88
N ARG A 16 19.63 17.83 1.27
CA ARG A 16 19.24 17.47 -0.07
C ARG A 16 17.86 16.76 -0.08
N ALA A 17 16.91 17.10 0.80
CA ALA A 17 15.87 16.14 1.17
C ALA A 17 14.39 16.55 1.15
N LEU A 18 13.58 15.65 0.58
CA LEU A 18 12.16 15.54 0.91
C LEU A 18 12.06 14.93 2.31
N VAL A 19 11.38 15.62 3.21
CA VAL A 19 11.10 15.12 4.56
C VAL A 19 9.60 15.02 4.78
N LEU A 20 9.13 13.83 5.13
CA LEU A 20 7.75 13.59 5.55
C LEU A 20 7.75 13.23 7.03
N LEU A 21 7.05 14.03 7.83
CA LEU A 21 6.88 13.79 9.27
C LEU A 21 5.42 13.50 9.56
N ALA A 22 5.13 12.37 10.19
CA ALA A 22 3.76 12.02 10.60
C ALA A 22 3.68 11.69 12.09
N SER A 23 2.62 12.18 12.75
CA SER A 23 2.22 11.77 14.10
C SER A 23 0.80 11.18 14.04
N LEU A 24 0.63 9.99 14.60
CA LEU A 24 -0.57 9.17 14.40
C LEU A 24 -1.28 8.90 15.72
N GLY A 25 -2.53 9.33 15.84
CA GLY A 25 -3.34 9.18 17.05
C GLY A 25 -4.36 8.04 16.99
N GLY A 26 -4.34 7.16 17.99
CA GLY A 26 -5.30 6.08 18.21
C GLY A 26 -4.74 4.95 19.07
N LEU A 27 -5.19 4.85 20.33
CA LEU A 27 -5.00 3.66 21.16
C LEU A 27 -6.26 2.78 21.00
N PRO A 28 -6.12 1.46 20.78
CA PRO A 28 -7.27 0.61 20.48
C PRO A 28 -8.24 0.50 21.67
N THR A 29 -9.54 0.51 21.36
CA THR A 29 -10.65 0.66 22.31
C THR A 29 -11.01 -0.62 23.09
N LYS A 30 -10.38 -1.76 22.74
CA LYS A 30 -10.49 -3.05 23.46
C LYS A 30 -9.18 -3.82 23.27
N PRO A 31 -8.78 -4.69 24.23
CA PRO A 31 -7.79 -5.70 23.93
C PRO A 31 -8.32 -6.54 22.76
N GLU A 32 -7.66 -6.48 21.61
CA GLU A 32 -7.86 -7.50 20.59
C GLU A 32 -7.48 -8.83 21.25
N ARG A 33 -8.49 -9.63 21.61
CA ARG A 33 -8.26 -11.06 21.74
C ARG A 33 -7.72 -11.47 20.38
N LEU A 34 -6.49 -11.97 20.33
CA LEU A 34 -6.01 -12.86 19.28
C LEU A 34 -6.87 -14.13 19.33
N GLY A 35 -8.12 -13.99 18.90
CA GLY A 35 -9.06 -15.08 18.70
C GLY A 35 -8.94 -15.47 17.25
N ALA A 36 -8.24 -16.58 17.00
CA ALA A 36 -8.45 -17.35 15.80
C ALA A 36 -9.95 -17.65 15.71
N LYS A 37 -10.68 -16.92 14.85
CA LYS A 37 -11.98 -17.39 14.38
C LYS A 37 -11.68 -18.54 13.43
N GLN A 38 -11.49 -19.74 14.00
CA GLN A 38 -11.81 -20.96 13.31
C GLN A 38 -13.30 -20.87 12.98
N ALA A 39 -13.62 -20.83 11.70
CA ALA A 39 -14.93 -21.22 11.23
C ALA A 39 -15.08 -22.70 11.61
N ASP A 40 -15.84 -22.95 12.68
CA ASP A 40 -16.40 -24.27 12.97
C ASP A 40 -17.37 -24.63 11.82
N GLU A 41 -16.86 -25.36 10.83
CA GLU A 41 -17.69 -26.31 10.09
C GLU A 41 -17.42 -27.69 10.66
N HIS A 42 -18.35 -28.15 11.48
CA HIS A 42 -18.48 -29.53 11.90
C HIS A 42 -18.48 -30.47 10.69
N ARG A 43 -17.47 -31.34 10.59
CA ARG A 43 -17.69 -32.70 10.07
C ARG A 43 -16.64 -33.69 10.60
N ASN A 44 -17.12 -34.54 11.51
CA ASN A 44 -16.46 -35.74 12.02
C ASN A 44 -16.08 -36.71 10.88
N PRO A 45 -14.85 -37.25 10.81
CA PRO A 45 -14.54 -38.42 9.99
C PRO A 45 -14.29 -39.65 10.87
N SER A 46 -15.32 -40.47 11.05
CA SER A 46 -15.17 -41.83 11.58
C SER A 46 -14.99 -42.83 10.43
N GLN A 47 -13.74 -43.21 10.19
CA GLN A 47 -13.21 -44.54 9.81
C GLN A 47 -13.64 -45.27 8.50
N PRO A 48 -12.79 -46.23 8.01
CA PRO A 48 -12.54 -46.49 6.59
C PRO A 48 -13.17 -47.78 6.07
N ARG A 49 -13.35 -47.91 4.74
CA ARG A 49 -13.53 -49.23 4.10
C ARG A 49 -12.86 -49.35 2.71
N ALA A 50 -11.84 -50.20 2.72
CA ALA A 50 -11.51 -51.29 1.78
C ALA A 50 -11.47 -51.08 0.25
N LYS A 51 -10.23 -51.26 -0.25
CA LYS A 51 -9.79 -51.77 -1.55
C LYS A 51 -10.81 -52.60 -2.35
N LYS A 52 -10.81 -52.40 -3.68
CA LYS A 52 -10.74 -53.50 -4.66
C LYS A 52 -10.12 -53.03 -5.99
N ALA A 53 -9.03 -53.68 -6.35
CA ALA A 53 -8.33 -53.56 -7.63
C ALA A 53 -8.97 -54.47 -8.69
N ARG A 54 -9.03 -54.00 -9.94
CA ARG A 54 -9.07 -54.73 -11.23
C ARG A 54 -8.65 -53.68 -12.28
N GLY A 55 -7.69 -53.82 -13.19
CA GLY A 55 -7.02 -54.98 -13.76
C GLY A 55 -7.24 -54.97 -15.28
N GLY A 56 -6.22 -54.60 -16.07
CA GLY A 56 -6.10 -54.81 -17.53
C GLY A 56 -6.74 -53.73 -18.41
N ARG A 57 -6.24 -53.39 -19.61
CA ARG A 57 -5.13 -53.86 -20.46
C ARG A 57 -4.84 -52.71 -21.45
N GLU A 58 -3.56 -52.54 -21.82
CA GLU A 58 -3.17 -51.82 -23.03
C GLU A 58 -3.77 -52.51 -24.26
N LEU A 59 -4.29 -51.71 -25.19
CA LEU A 59 -4.53 -52.09 -26.57
C LEU A 59 -4.31 -50.84 -27.41
N GLU A 60 -3.09 -50.74 -27.95
CA GLU A 60 -2.79 -49.86 -29.07
C GLU A 60 -3.57 -50.35 -30.29
N LEU A 61 -4.38 -49.47 -30.88
CA LEU A 61 -4.83 -49.58 -32.26
C LEU A 61 -4.67 -48.19 -32.89
N GLY A 62 -3.60 -48.04 -33.67
CA GLY A 62 -3.43 -46.92 -34.57
C GLY A 62 -4.42 -47.01 -35.72
N LEU A 63 -4.88 -45.86 -36.21
CA LEU A 63 -5.15 -45.59 -37.62
C LEU A 63 -5.40 -44.08 -37.77
N GLY A 64 -4.55 -43.44 -38.59
CA GLY A 64 -4.47 -41.99 -38.69
C GLY A 64 -5.59 -41.34 -39.50
N THR A 65 -5.74 -40.03 -39.30
CA THR A 65 -6.06 -39.08 -40.37
C THR A 65 -5.59 -37.71 -39.91
N GLN A 66 -4.74 -37.10 -40.74
CA GLN A 66 -3.92 -35.92 -40.44
C GLN A 66 -4.79 -34.65 -40.28
N LEU A 67 -4.56 -33.90 -39.19
CA LEU A 67 -4.86 -32.47 -39.14
C LEU A 67 -3.88 -31.71 -40.06
N PRO A 68 -4.26 -30.57 -40.68
CA PRO A 68 -3.34 -29.78 -41.49
C PRO A 68 -2.19 -29.23 -40.62
N PRO A 69 -0.97 -29.08 -41.18
CA PRO A 69 0.24 -28.89 -40.39
C PRO A 69 0.35 -27.46 -39.86
N GLY A 70 -0.01 -27.25 -38.59
CA GLY A 70 0.48 -26.14 -37.79
C GLY A 70 1.82 -26.53 -37.17
N ARG A 71 2.93 -26.01 -37.69
CA ARG A 71 4.27 -26.24 -37.13
C ARG A 71 4.33 -25.74 -35.69
N ASN A 72 4.67 -26.63 -34.76
CA ASN A 72 5.50 -26.30 -33.60
C ASN A 72 6.38 -27.51 -33.29
N ALA A 73 7.66 -27.37 -33.60
CA ALA A 73 8.70 -28.31 -33.20
C ALA A 73 8.90 -28.17 -31.69
N LEU A 74 8.49 -29.19 -30.94
CA LEU A 74 9.06 -29.67 -29.66
C LEU A 74 7.99 -30.53 -28.98
N GLY A 75 8.19 -31.85 -29.02
CA GLY A 75 7.30 -32.83 -28.39
C GLY A 75 7.17 -32.58 -26.89
N LYS A 76 5.97 -32.18 -26.45
CA LYS A 76 5.45 -32.32 -25.08
C LYS A 76 3.95 -32.03 -25.13
N GLN A 77 3.15 -32.99 -24.65
CA GLN A 77 1.71 -32.86 -24.50
C GLN A 77 1.39 -31.61 -23.65
N ARG A 78 0.70 -30.61 -24.23
CA ARG A 78 0.31 -29.37 -23.57
C ARG A 78 -1.20 -29.17 -23.65
N GLY A 79 -1.76 -28.71 -22.53
CA GLY A 79 -3.18 -28.38 -22.40
C GLY A 79 -3.60 -27.14 -23.19
N ASN A 80 -4.91 -27.07 -23.46
CA ASN A 80 -5.64 -26.05 -24.23
C ASN A 80 -5.03 -25.69 -25.58
N GLU A 81 -5.30 -26.52 -26.59
CA GLU A 81 -5.10 -26.15 -27.99
C GLU A 81 -6.18 -25.14 -28.41
N MET A 82 -5.78 -23.88 -28.56
CA MET A 82 -6.57 -22.89 -29.30
C MET A 82 -6.37 -23.14 -30.80
N LEU A 83 -7.46 -23.32 -31.55
CA LEU A 83 -7.43 -23.52 -33.00
C LEU A 83 -7.52 -22.16 -33.71
N PHE A 84 -6.65 -21.94 -34.69
CA PHE A 84 -6.58 -20.69 -35.45
C PHE A 84 -7.01 -20.91 -36.91
N CYS A 85 -7.63 -19.90 -37.50
CA CYS A 85 -8.03 -19.90 -38.89
C CYS A 85 -6.78 -19.93 -39.80
N PRO A 86 -6.68 -20.84 -40.78
CA PRO A 86 -5.53 -20.91 -41.67
C PRO A 86 -5.42 -19.70 -42.61
N THR A 87 -6.51 -18.95 -42.81
CA THR A 87 -6.54 -17.82 -43.75
C THR A 87 -6.18 -16.48 -43.10
N CYS A 88 -6.63 -16.23 -41.86
CA CYS A 88 -6.44 -14.94 -41.20
C CYS A 88 -5.79 -15.03 -39.80
N ALA A 89 -5.40 -16.22 -39.36
CA ALA A 89 -4.77 -16.49 -38.06
C ALA A 89 -5.58 -16.06 -36.82
N ASN A 90 -6.86 -15.72 -36.97
CA ASN A 90 -7.75 -15.43 -35.85
C ASN A 90 -8.26 -16.71 -35.18
N CYS A 91 -8.57 -16.64 -33.89
CA CYS A 91 -9.08 -17.77 -33.12
C CYS A 91 -10.44 -18.23 -33.66
N LEU A 92 -10.59 -19.54 -33.87
CA LEU A 92 -11.85 -20.15 -34.31
C LEU A 92 -12.80 -20.31 -33.11
N ILE A 93 -14.08 -20.05 -33.35
CA ILE A 93 -15.15 -20.22 -32.36
C ILE A 93 -16.08 -21.35 -32.78
N ILE A 94 -16.77 -21.97 -31.84
CA ILE A 94 -17.78 -23.00 -32.14
C ILE A 94 -19.12 -22.30 -32.40
N GLN A 95 -19.71 -22.56 -33.55
CA GLN A 95 -21.06 -22.13 -33.94
C GLN A 95 -21.88 -23.33 -34.43
N LEU A 96 -23.19 -23.19 -34.50
CA LEU A 96 -24.09 -24.20 -35.06
C LEU A 96 -24.31 -23.93 -36.55
N ASP A 97 -24.43 -24.98 -37.35
CA ASP A 97 -24.95 -24.90 -38.72
C ASP A 97 -26.50 -24.90 -38.74
N ASP A 98 -27.08 -24.66 -39.92
CA ASP A 98 -28.54 -24.65 -40.11
C ASP A 98 -29.19 -26.03 -39.88
N GLN A 99 -28.39 -27.08 -39.73
CA GLN A 99 -28.81 -28.46 -39.46
C GLN A 99 -28.59 -28.86 -38.00
N GLY A 100 -28.11 -27.95 -37.14
CA GLY A 100 -27.89 -28.17 -35.72
C GLY A 100 -26.58 -28.86 -35.34
N ASN A 101 -25.62 -29.01 -36.27
CA ASN A 101 -24.30 -29.57 -35.98
C ASN A 101 -23.29 -28.47 -35.60
N ASN A 102 -22.30 -28.84 -34.77
CA ASN A 102 -21.24 -27.92 -34.37
C ASN A 102 -20.21 -27.74 -35.50
N LYS A 103 -19.87 -26.48 -35.81
CA LYS A 103 -18.80 -26.07 -36.75
C LYS A 103 -17.85 -25.08 -36.09
N TRP A 104 -16.58 -25.11 -36.48
CA TRP A 104 -15.62 -24.05 -36.21
C TRP A 104 -15.78 -22.95 -37.25
N SER A 105 -16.07 -21.73 -36.82
CA SER A 105 -16.17 -20.57 -37.70
C SER A 105 -15.19 -19.48 -37.30
N CYS A 106 -14.70 -18.76 -38.29
CA CYS A 106 -13.93 -17.54 -38.07
C CYS A 106 -14.86 -16.33 -38.04
N HIS A 107 -14.65 -15.40 -37.10
CA HIS A 107 -15.44 -14.17 -37.03
C HIS A 107 -15.07 -13.15 -38.11
N THR A 108 -13.87 -13.23 -38.67
CA THR A 108 -13.31 -12.21 -39.56
C THR A 108 -13.28 -12.62 -41.03
N CYS A 109 -13.35 -13.92 -41.33
CA CYS A 109 -13.37 -14.41 -42.71
C CYS A 109 -14.40 -15.55 -42.88
N PRO A 110 -14.82 -15.87 -44.12
CA PRO A 110 -15.81 -16.90 -44.41
C PRO A 110 -15.34 -18.34 -44.16
N TYR A 111 -14.26 -18.54 -43.40
CA TYR A 111 -13.72 -19.86 -43.12
C TYR A 111 -14.62 -20.60 -42.13
N GLU A 112 -15.14 -21.74 -42.57
CA GLU A 112 -15.95 -22.66 -41.76
C GLU A 112 -15.39 -24.08 -41.86
N PHE A 113 -15.41 -24.81 -40.75
CA PHE A 113 -14.95 -26.19 -40.69
C PHE A 113 -15.85 -27.04 -39.78
N PRO A 114 -16.55 -28.07 -40.31
CA PRO A 114 -17.50 -28.86 -39.52
C PRO A 114 -16.81 -29.78 -38.49
N ILE A 115 -17.37 -29.89 -37.29
CA ILE A 115 -16.89 -30.79 -36.23
C ILE A 115 -17.55 -32.16 -36.40
N VAL A 116 -16.97 -32.98 -37.26
CA VAL A 116 -17.48 -34.32 -37.60
C VAL A 116 -17.11 -35.42 -36.60
N ARG A 117 -16.13 -35.18 -35.70
CA ARG A 117 -15.63 -36.16 -34.73
C ARG A 117 -15.65 -35.58 -33.32
N GLN A 118 -15.84 -36.45 -32.32
CA GLN A 118 -15.77 -36.05 -30.92
C GLN A 118 -14.35 -35.61 -30.56
N MET A 119 -14.19 -34.33 -30.21
CA MET A 119 -12.94 -33.74 -29.76
C MET A 119 -13.00 -33.57 -28.24
N THR A 120 -12.06 -34.18 -27.50
CA THR A 120 -11.97 -34.04 -26.04
C THR A 120 -10.56 -33.66 -25.61
N THR A 121 -10.43 -32.53 -24.92
CA THR A 121 -9.16 -32.12 -24.30
C THR A 121 -9.22 -32.48 -22.82
N ARG A 122 -8.31 -33.34 -22.35
CA ARG A 122 -8.21 -33.72 -20.93
C ARG A 122 -7.08 -32.95 -20.26
N LEU A 123 -7.41 -32.04 -19.34
CA LEU A 123 -6.43 -31.37 -18.50
C LEU A 123 -6.12 -32.26 -17.28
N HIS A 124 -4.95 -32.89 -17.27
CA HIS A 124 -4.47 -33.61 -16.08
C HIS A 124 -3.91 -32.58 -15.09
N LEU A 125 -4.77 -32.13 -14.18
CA LEU A 125 -4.35 -31.31 -13.05
C LEU A 125 -3.49 -32.18 -12.13
N LYS A 126 -2.17 -31.97 -12.12
CA LYS A 126 -1.33 -32.47 -11.03
C LYS A 126 -1.80 -31.77 -9.77
N ARG A 127 -2.35 -32.54 -8.82
CA ARG A 127 -2.54 -32.03 -7.46
C ARG A 127 -1.18 -31.54 -6.99
N LYS A 128 -1.12 -30.26 -6.60
CA LYS A 128 0.05 -29.74 -5.90
C LYS A 128 0.22 -30.62 -4.67
N GLU A 129 1.33 -31.34 -4.58
CA GLU A 129 1.70 -31.99 -3.34
C GLU A 129 1.75 -30.89 -2.29
N VAL A 130 1.19 -31.17 -1.11
CA VAL A 130 1.32 -30.25 0.02
C VAL A 130 2.78 -30.34 0.42
N ASP A 131 3.63 -29.58 -0.27
CA ASP A 131 4.98 -29.31 0.20
C ASP A 131 4.80 -28.70 1.59
N ASP A 132 5.45 -29.27 2.60
CA ASP A 132 5.62 -28.60 3.88
C ASP A 132 6.08 -27.18 3.56
N VAL A 133 5.21 -26.20 3.86
CA VAL A 133 5.27 -24.83 3.34
C VAL A 133 6.58 -24.12 3.73
N MET A 134 7.35 -24.72 4.63
CA MET A 134 8.72 -24.38 4.94
C MET A 134 9.57 -25.64 4.80
N GLY A 135 10.29 -25.77 3.68
CA GLY A 135 11.14 -26.93 3.36
C GLY A 135 11.97 -27.42 4.55
N GLY A 136 12.38 -28.70 4.47
CA GLY A 136 13.09 -29.41 5.55
C GLY A 136 14.35 -28.69 6.07
N GLU A 137 15.06 -29.32 7.01
CA GLU A 137 16.16 -28.70 7.78
C GLU A 137 17.24 -27.98 6.94
N GLU A 138 17.44 -28.36 5.67
CA GLU A 138 18.35 -27.69 4.75
C GLU A 138 17.92 -26.27 4.34
N SER A 139 16.62 -25.98 4.26
CA SER A 139 16.08 -24.67 3.89
C SER A 139 16.27 -23.60 4.98
N TRP A 140 16.60 -24.01 6.21
CA TRP A 140 16.83 -23.13 7.36
C TRP A 140 18.31 -22.78 7.57
N LYS A 141 19.24 -23.30 6.75
CA LYS A 141 20.67 -23.00 6.89
C LYS A 141 21.04 -21.55 6.53
N ASN A 142 20.20 -20.85 5.76
CA ASN A 142 20.48 -19.51 5.22
C ASN A 142 19.41 -18.45 5.58
N VAL A 143 18.61 -18.67 6.62
CA VAL A 143 17.60 -17.69 7.05
C VAL A 143 18.17 -16.70 8.06
N ASP A 144 17.76 -15.45 7.96
CA ASP A 144 18.14 -14.41 8.90
C ASP A 144 17.56 -14.69 10.30
N SER A 145 18.39 -14.46 11.33
CA SER A 145 17.99 -14.61 12.73
C SER A 145 17.92 -13.26 13.43
N ALA A 146 16.85 -13.00 14.16
CA ALA A 146 16.74 -11.86 15.07
C ALA A 146 16.64 -12.34 16.52
N ASP A 147 17.18 -11.56 17.44
CA ASP A 147 17.04 -11.79 18.88
C ASP A 147 15.64 -11.36 19.32
N ALA A 148 14.67 -12.24 19.12
CA ALA A 148 13.29 -12.08 19.56
C ALA A 148 12.85 -13.37 20.28
N PRO A 149 12.46 -13.30 21.57
CA PRO A 149 12.08 -14.48 22.32
C PRO A 149 10.77 -15.07 21.82
N CYS A 150 10.75 -16.39 21.57
CA CYS A 150 9.53 -17.08 21.17
C CYS A 150 8.54 -17.18 22.34
N PRO A 151 7.28 -16.71 22.20
CA PRO A 151 6.29 -16.68 23.29
C PRO A 151 5.78 -18.05 23.73
N LYS A 152 6.21 -19.14 23.08
CA LYS A 152 5.77 -20.51 23.38
C LYS A 152 6.86 -21.41 23.95
N CYS A 153 8.11 -21.20 23.57
CA CYS A 153 9.24 -22.06 23.98
C CYS A 153 10.43 -21.28 24.54
N GLU A 154 10.31 -19.97 24.75
CA GLU A 154 11.29 -19.08 25.39
C GLU A 154 12.70 -19.07 24.76
N ASN A 155 12.84 -19.62 23.55
CA ASN A 155 14.09 -19.53 22.79
C ASN A 155 14.39 -18.07 22.41
N PRO A 156 15.62 -17.57 22.63
CA PRO A 156 15.98 -16.16 22.45
C PRO A 156 16.13 -15.73 20.99
N LYS A 157 16.20 -16.70 20.05
CA LYS A 157 16.41 -16.47 18.62
C LYS A 157 15.17 -16.87 17.83
N ALA A 158 14.67 -15.93 17.04
CA ALA A 158 13.63 -16.17 16.06
C ALA A 158 14.25 -16.14 14.66
N PHE A 159 14.02 -17.21 13.91
CA PHE A 159 14.36 -17.28 12.50
C PHE A 159 13.17 -16.76 11.69
N PHE A 160 13.41 -15.84 10.76
CA PHE A 160 12.38 -15.34 9.87
C PHE A 160 12.83 -15.49 8.41
N MET A 161 11.90 -15.89 7.55
CA MET A 161 12.16 -16.11 6.13
C MET A 161 11.18 -15.28 5.32
N GLN A 162 11.70 -14.43 4.44
CA GLN A 162 10.89 -13.68 3.48
C GLN A 162 10.65 -14.54 2.24
N LEU A 163 9.43 -15.04 2.09
CA LEU A 163 9.01 -15.80 0.91
C LEU A 163 8.40 -14.89 -0.14
N GLN A 164 9.02 -14.86 -1.32
CA GLN A 164 8.46 -14.19 -2.49
C GLN A 164 7.38 -15.09 -3.10
N ILE A 165 6.11 -14.68 -3.00
CA ILE A 165 4.94 -15.49 -3.36
C ILE A 165 4.56 -15.43 -4.86
N ARG A 166 5.33 -14.72 -5.70
CA ARG A 166 5.06 -14.49 -7.13
C ARG A 166 6.37 -14.26 -7.93
N SER A 167 6.29 -14.20 -9.26
CA SER A 167 7.43 -14.16 -10.20
C SER A 167 8.45 -13.03 -9.89
N ALA A 168 9.70 -13.21 -10.32
CA ALA A 168 10.83 -12.32 -10.06
C ALA A 168 10.71 -10.89 -10.66
N ASP A 169 9.72 -10.64 -11.52
CA ASP A 169 9.52 -9.39 -12.27
C ASP A 169 8.55 -8.40 -11.56
N GLU A 170 8.39 -8.53 -10.23
CA GLU A 170 7.28 -7.93 -9.48
C GLU A 170 7.45 -6.46 -9.01
N PRO A 171 6.32 -5.74 -8.83
CA PRO A 171 6.24 -4.28 -8.85
C PRO A 171 6.77 -3.59 -7.60
N THR A 172 6.87 -2.26 -7.68
CA THR A 172 7.22 -1.27 -6.65
C THR A 172 7.14 -1.81 -5.22
N ARG A 173 8.28 -2.05 -4.57
CA ARG A 173 8.33 -2.34 -3.13
C ARG A 173 7.84 -1.10 -2.36
N ILE A 174 6.71 -1.23 -1.67
CA ILE A 174 6.06 -0.14 -0.91
C ILE A 174 6.36 -0.31 0.59
N LEU A 175 6.84 0.74 1.24
CA LEU A 175 6.88 0.87 2.69
C LEU A 175 5.72 1.77 3.13
N SER A 176 4.79 1.19 3.90
CA SER A 176 3.57 1.88 4.30
C SER A 176 2.93 1.22 5.52
N ALA A 177 2.29 2.02 6.37
CA ALA A 177 1.41 1.49 7.41
C ALA A 177 0.07 1.08 6.80
N ARG A 178 -0.46 -0.09 7.18
CA ARG A 178 -1.73 -0.60 6.65
C ARG A 178 -2.82 -0.49 7.71
N ASP A 179 -3.95 0.10 7.34
CA ASP A 179 -5.16 0.05 8.13
C ASP A 179 -5.74 -1.38 8.10
N ALA A 180 -5.88 -1.98 9.28
CA ALA A 180 -6.39 -3.35 9.44
C ALA A 180 -7.87 -3.47 9.03
N SER A 181 -8.66 -2.40 9.20
CA SER A 181 -10.10 -2.42 8.96
C SER A 181 -10.46 -2.06 7.52
N GLY A 182 -9.92 -0.93 7.02
CA GLY A 182 -10.22 -0.42 5.68
C GLY A 182 -9.29 -0.94 4.58
N GLY A 183 -8.20 -1.63 4.91
CA GLY A 183 -7.20 -2.14 3.97
C GLY A 183 -6.42 -1.07 3.21
N GLY A 184 -6.65 0.21 3.51
CA GLY A 184 -5.96 1.36 2.94
C GLY A 184 -4.73 1.76 3.74
N THR A 185 -4.17 2.92 3.42
CA THR A 185 -3.04 3.52 4.13
C THR A 185 -3.18 5.04 4.22
N TRP A 186 -2.56 5.66 5.22
CA TRP A 186 -2.48 7.12 5.35
C TRP A 186 -1.10 7.68 4.99
N LEU A 187 -0.07 6.85 4.83
CA LEU A 187 1.30 7.25 4.52
C LEU A 187 2.05 6.09 3.88
N GLY A 188 2.77 6.35 2.79
CA GLY A 188 3.72 5.40 2.26
C GLY A 188 4.68 5.98 1.25
N VAL A 189 5.73 5.21 0.97
CA VAL A 189 6.77 5.51 0.00
C VAL A 189 7.14 4.24 -0.76
N THR A 190 7.47 4.38 -2.03
CA THR A 190 7.86 3.29 -2.91
C THR A 190 9.33 3.36 -3.25
N ARG A 191 9.93 2.25 -3.69
CA ARG A 191 11.31 2.26 -4.22
C ARG A 191 11.49 3.10 -5.48
N SER A 192 10.45 3.37 -6.26
CA SER A 192 10.53 4.26 -7.43
C SER A 192 10.45 5.75 -7.07
N GLY A 193 10.36 6.08 -5.78
CA GLY A 193 10.34 7.47 -5.30
C GLY A 193 8.95 8.09 -5.22
N ALA A 194 7.89 7.35 -5.58
CA ALA A 194 6.53 7.79 -5.32
C ALA A 194 6.20 7.72 -3.82
N PHE A 195 5.57 8.75 -3.29
CA PHE A 195 5.09 8.82 -1.91
C PHE A 195 3.70 9.45 -1.87
N ALA A 196 2.92 9.09 -0.86
CA ALA A 196 1.62 9.71 -0.63
C ALA A 196 1.26 9.68 0.84
N THR A 197 0.38 10.61 1.21
CA THR A 197 -0.07 10.76 2.57
C THR A 197 -1.37 11.52 2.64
N LEU A 198 -2.15 11.25 3.68
CA LEU A 198 -3.50 11.76 3.84
C LEU A 198 -3.78 12.19 5.27
N THR A 199 -4.48 13.31 5.42
CA THR A 199 -5.06 13.74 6.71
C THR A 199 -6.57 13.88 6.59
N ASN A 200 -7.31 13.46 7.60
CA ASN A 200 -8.77 13.59 7.63
C ASN A 200 -9.20 14.99 8.06
N PHE A 201 -10.41 15.43 7.73
CA PHE A 201 -11.01 16.60 8.37
C PHE A 201 -11.63 16.24 9.73
N THR A 202 -11.66 17.23 10.62
CA THR A 202 -12.44 17.13 11.85
C THR A 202 -13.81 17.73 11.60
N GLU A 203 -14.77 16.87 11.28
CA GLU A 203 -16.15 17.23 10.94
C GLU A 203 -17.12 16.27 11.64
N ALA A 204 -18.38 16.67 11.74
CA ALA A 204 -19.46 15.71 12.00
C ALA A 204 -19.57 14.75 10.81
N THR A 205 -20.06 13.53 11.03
CA THR A 205 -20.23 12.56 9.94
C THR A 205 -21.07 13.20 8.83
N PRO A 206 -20.52 13.39 7.61
CA PRO A 206 -21.26 14.03 6.53
C PRO A 206 -22.40 13.12 6.06
N GLU A 207 -23.47 13.73 5.56
CA GLU A 207 -24.57 12.99 4.95
C GLU A 207 -24.11 12.30 3.66
N LEU A 208 -24.59 11.08 3.43
CA LEU A 208 -24.28 10.33 2.22
C LEU A 208 -24.96 10.98 1.01
N PRO A 209 -24.24 11.16 -0.12
CA PRO A 209 -24.86 11.59 -1.35
C PRO A 209 -25.99 10.63 -1.81
N PRO A 210 -27.04 11.13 -2.48
CA PRO A 210 -28.11 10.29 -2.99
C PRO A 210 -27.58 9.14 -3.86
N GLY A 211 -28.03 7.92 -3.59
CA GLY A 211 -27.62 6.72 -4.34
C GLY A 211 -26.34 6.03 -3.83
N MET A 212 -25.75 6.49 -2.72
CA MET A 212 -24.57 5.88 -2.11
C MET A 212 -24.91 5.16 -0.80
N GLU A 213 -24.58 3.87 -0.70
CA GLU A 213 -24.79 3.09 0.53
C GLU A 213 -23.78 3.40 1.63
N ARG A 214 -22.55 3.75 1.24
CA ARG A 214 -21.46 4.10 2.16
C ARG A 214 -20.37 4.90 1.45
N PHE A 215 -19.63 5.69 2.21
CA PHE A 215 -18.41 6.33 1.72
C PHE A 215 -17.31 5.31 1.42
N GLU A 216 -16.47 5.65 0.44
CA GLU A 216 -15.23 4.93 0.19
C GLU A 216 -14.17 5.22 1.27
N SER A 217 -13.23 4.29 1.45
CA SER A 217 -12.13 4.50 2.38
C SER A 217 -11.12 5.48 1.81
N ARG A 218 -10.92 6.62 2.47
CA ARG A 218 -9.89 7.62 2.14
C ARG A 218 -8.50 7.01 1.98
N GLY A 219 -8.17 5.98 2.76
CA GLY A 219 -6.88 5.31 2.68
C GLY A 219 -6.63 4.57 1.35
N GLN A 220 -7.66 4.36 0.54
CA GLN A 220 -7.52 3.85 -0.82
C GLN A 220 -6.86 4.86 -1.75
N LEU A 221 -7.06 6.17 -1.54
CA LEU A 221 -6.40 7.21 -2.35
C LEU A 221 -4.86 7.06 -2.26
N VAL A 222 -4.33 7.03 -1.05
CA VAL A 222 -2.88 6.84 -0.84
C VAL A 222 -2.41 5.51 -1.43
N ARG A 223 -3.16 4.43 -1.19
CA ARG A 223 -2.82 3.09 -1.70
C ARG A 223 -2.77 3.06 -3.23
N ASP A 224 -3.77 3.61 -3.90
CA ASP A 224 -3.91 3.55 -5.36
C ASP A 224 -2.80 4.36 -6.06
N TRP A 225 -2.35 5.48 -5.46
CA TRP A 225 -1.16 6.21 -5.94
C TRP A 225 0.14 5.41 -5.77
N LEU A 226 0.30 4.69 -4.65
CA LEU A 226 1.53 3.92 -4.40
C LEU A 226 1.59 2.65 -5.25
N LEU A 227 0.43 2.07 -5.59
CA LEU A 227 0.32 0.90 -6.45
C LEU A 227 0.33 1.25 -7.95
N SER A 228 0.12 2.51 -8.32
CA SER A 228 0.20 2.89 -9.73
C SER A 228 1.61 2.64 -10.26
N SER A 229 1.67 2.14 -11.48
CA SER A 229 2.95 1.83 -12.12
C SER A 229 3.64 3.13 -12.46
N HIS A 230 4.73 3.35 -11.75
CA HIS A 230 5.56 4.54 -11.81
C HIS A 230 6.87 4.14 -12.49
N PRO A 231 6.98 4.23 -13.84
CA PRO A 231 8.24 3.90 -14.49
C PRO A 231 9.36 4.77 -13.91
N SER A 232 10.54 4.17 -13.80
CA SER A 232 11.77 4.84 -13.37
C SER A 232 12.84 4.62 -14.44
N PRO A 233 13.68 5.62 -14.76
CA PRO A 233 13.63 7.01 -14.29
C PRO A 233 12.63 7.85 -15.11
N GLN A 234 11.88 8.72 -14.44
CA GLN A 234 11.06 9.74 -15.09
C GLN A 234 11.73 11.11 -15.03
N THR A 235 11.49 11.92 -16.06
CA THR A 235 11.74 13.35 -16.06
C THR A 235 10.75 14.08 -15.16
N ARG A 236 11.07 15.30 -14.75
CA ARG A 236 10.19 16.12 -13.91
C ARG A 236 8.82 16.36 -14.56
N GLN A 237 8.79 16.59 -15.88
CA GLN A 237 7.56 16.85 -16.64
C GLN A 237 6.64 15.62 -16.70
N GLU A 238 7.22 14.43 -16.85
CA GLU A 238 6.45 13.18 -16.81
C GLU A 238 5.85 12.95 -15.42
N VAL A 239 6.63 13.17 -14.37
CA VAL A 239 6.12 13.08 -12.99
C VAL A 239 4.98 14.06 -12.74
N GLU A 240 5.13 15.31 -13.19
CA GLU A 240 4.10 16.34 -13.05
C GLU A 240 2.81 15.94 -13.77
N LYS A 241 2.91 15.41 -14.99
CA LYS A 241 1.77 14.90 -15.74
C LYS A 241 1.07 13.74 -15.03
N ASP A 242 1.83 12.78 -14.49
CA ASP A 242 1.28 11.63 -13.77
C ASP A 242 0.53 12.06 -12.50
N ILE A 243 1.12 12.98 -11.74
CA ILE A 243 0.47 13.56 -10.55
C ILE A 243 -0.79 14.30 -10.97
N GLN A 244 -0.74 15.16 -11.99
CA GLN A 244 -1.91 15.91 -12.45
C GLN A 244 -3.03 14.99 -12.91
N GLN A 245 -2.71 13.96 -13.69
CA GLN A 245 -3.69 12.96 -14.14
C GLN A 245 -4.32 12.23 -12.96
N TYR A 246 -3.51 11.79 -12.00
CA TYR A 246 -4.00 11.11 -10.82
C TYR A 246 -4.93 12.01 -9.98
N LEU A 247 -4.54 13.26 -9.75
CA LEU A 247 -5.34 14.21 -8.98
C LEU A 247 -6.63 14.63 -9.70
N ASN A 248 -6.63 14.73 -11.04
CA ASN A 248 -7.84 14.94 -11.83
C ASN A 248 -8.84 13.79 -11.62
N ASN A 249 -8.37 12.54 -11.70
CA ASN A 249 -9.21 11.36 -11.45
C ASN A 249 -9.78 11.33 -10.02
N VAL A 250 -9.02 11.83 -9.03
CA VAL A 250 -9.53 12.01 -7.66
C VAL A 250 -10.59 13.13 -7.60
N GLY A 251 -10.37 14.20 -8.37
CA GLY A 251 -11.30 15.33 -8.55
C GLY A 251 -12.69 14.91 -9.03
N ASP A 252 -12.77 13.89 -9.87
CA ASP A 252 -14.04 13.38 -10.41
C ASP A 252 -14.90 12.64 -9.37
N LYS A 253 -14.29 12.18 -8.28
CA LYS A 253 -14.95 11.37 -7.22
C LYS A 253 -14.83 11.97 -5.82
N LEU A 254 -14.67 13.29 -5.70
CA LEU A 254 -14.50 13.97 -4.40
C LEU A 254 -15.64 13.72 -3.40
N GLN A 255 -16.87 13.57 -3.90
CA GLN A 255 -18.07 13.30 -3.10
C GLN A 255 -18.16 11.87 -2.55
N SER A 256 -17.36 10.94 -3.08
CA SER A 256 -17.31 9.55 -2.61
C SER A 256 -16.59 9.38 -1.28
N TYR A 257 -15.93 10.43 -0.78
CA TYR A 257 -15.13 10.40 0.42
C TYR A 257 -15.61 11.46 1.44
N PRO A 258 -15.50 11.18 2.75
CA PRO A 258 -15.57 12.22 3.77
C PRO A 258 -14.38 13.18 3.62
N GLY A 259 -14.34 14.25 4.40
CA GLY A 259 -13.34 15.30 4.32
C GLY A 259 -11.91 14.77 4.43
N PHE A 260 -11.07 15.15 3.47
CA PHE A 260 -9.66 14.76 3.42
C PHE A 260 -8.76 15.84 2.83
N ASN A 261 -7.48 15.79 3.20
CA ASN A 261 -6.37 16.38 2.45
C ASN A 261 -5.50 15.24 1.94
N LEU A 262 -5.20 15.25 0.64
CA LEU A 262 -4.33 14.28 0.00
C LEU A 262 -3.11 15.00 -0.55
N LEU A 263 -1.94 14.47 -0.22
CA LEU A 263 -0.67 14.87 -0.82
C LEU A 263 -0.04 13.65 -1.48
N VAL A 264 0.29 13.79 -2.75
CA VAL A 264 1.00 12.78 -3.53
C VAL A 264 2.24 13.43 -4.11
N GLY A 265 3.30 12.66 -4.26
CA GLY A 265 4.49 13.16 -4.92
C GLY A 265 5.36 12.05 -5.42
N LYS A 266 6.35 12.44 -6.21
CA LYS A 266 7.37 11.52 -6.69
C LYS A 266 8.70 12.23 -6.88
N VAL A 267 9.75 11.54 -6.47
CA VAL A 267 11.14 11.97 -6.62
C VAL A 267 11.63 11.56 -8.00
N SER A 268 12.11 12.53 -8.78
CA SER A 268 12.75 12.34 -10.09
C SER A 268 14.24 12.67 -10.01
N LYS A 269 15.01 12.32 -11.05
CA LYS A 269 16.42 12.74 -11.18
C LYS A 269 16.59 14.26 -11.24
N GLN A 270 15.54 15.00 -11.62
CA GLN A 270 15.54 16.45 -11.81
C GLN A 270 14.91 17.21 -10.64
N GLY A 271 14.51 16.52 -9.57
CA GLY A 271 13.86 17.11 -8.41
C GLY A 271 12.58 16.38 -8.01
N THR A 272 11.90 16.90 -7.00
CA THR A 272 10.64 16.31 -6.50
C THR A 272 9.46 17.14 -6.98
N VAL A 273 8.39 16.47 -7.42
CA VAL A 273 7.11 17.11 -7.70
C VAL A 273 6.09 16.62 -6.69
N VAL A 274 5.29 17.55 -6.17
CA VAL A 274 4.27 17.26 -5.17
C VAL A 274 2.96 17.89 -5.60
N GLY A 275 1.89 17.12 -5.54
CA GLY A 275 0.54 17.57 -5.80
C GLY A 275 -0.33 17.45 -4.54
N TYR A 276 -1.35 18.29 -4.48
CA TYR A 276 -2.31 18.35 -3.39
C TYR A 276 -3.73 18.54 -3.91
N ILE A 277 -4.67 17.85 -3.25
CA ILE A 277 -6.10 18.03 -3.44
C ILE A 277 -6.82 17.83 -2.10
N THR A 278 -7.95 18.52 -1.93
CA THR A 278 -8.89 18.34 -0.83
C THR A 278 -10.32 18.42 -1.37
N ASN A 279 -11.28 17.81 -0.69
CA ASN A 279 -12.71 17.94 -0.99
C ASN A 279 -13.42 18.89 -0.01
N ARG A 280 -12.68 19.77 0.67
CA ARG A 280 -13.20 20.71 1.66
C ARG A 280 -12.72 22.14 1.40
N ASP A 281 -13.57 23.12 1.65
CA ASP A 281 -13.20 24.53 1.74
C ASP A 281 -12.85 24.95 3.18
N SER A 282 -12.68 26.25 3.42
CA SER A 282 -12.35 26.81 4.74
C SER A 282 -13.48 26.68 5.76
N GLN A 283 -14.72 26.56 5.29
CA GLN A 283 -15.88 26.33 6.13
C GLN A 283 -16.10 24.85 6.42
N GLY A 284 -15.34 23.95 5.77
CA GLY A 284 -15.50 22.52 5.90
C GLY A 284 -16.64 21.97 5.03
N GLU A 285 -17.10 22.73 4.04
CA GLU A 285 -18.13 22.31 3.10
C GLU A 285 -17.52 21.57 1.90
N LEU A 286 -18.33 20.75 1.24
CA LEU A 286 -17.89 20.02 0.05
C LEU A 286 -17.50 21.00 -1.06
N ALA A 287 -16.22 21.01 -1.40
CA ALA A 287 -15.67 21.85 -2.45
C ALA A 287 -15.14 20.99 -3.61
N LYS A 288 -15.15 21.59 -4.82
CA LYS A 288 -14.48 21.04 -6.01
C LYS A 288 -13.26 21.89 -6.39
N PRO A 289 -12.24 21.99 -5.53
CA PRO A 289 -11.06 22.78 -5.85
C PRO A 289 -10.27 22.11 -6.97
N GLN A 290 -9.61 22.94 -7.78
CA GLN A 290 -8.66 22.45 -8.77
C GLN A 290 -7.44 21.82 -8.05
N PRO A 291 -6.91 20.69 -8.54
CA PRO A 291 -5.65 20.15 -8.06
C PRO A 291 -4.55 21.21 -8.06
N LYS A 292 -3.74 21.23 -7.00
CA LYS A 292 -2.60 22.13 -6.89
C LYS A 292 -1.32 21.33 -7.03
N ILE A 293 -0.51 21.65 -8.03
CA ILE A 293 0.89 21.21 -8.08
C ILE A 293 1.72 22.24 -7.32
N PHE A 294 2.45 21.79 -6.31
CA PHE A 294 3.48 22.61 -5.69
C PHE A 294 4.71 22.56 -6.58
N ASP A 295 4.93 23.65 -7.31
CA ASP A 295 6.23 23.95 -7.89
C ASP A 295 7.03 24.77 -6.85
N PRO A 296 8.02 24.20 -6.15
CA PRO A 296 8.93 25.02 -5.37
C PRO A 296 9.63 25.99 -6.34
N PRO A 297 9.56 27.31 -6.12
CA PRO A 297 10.16 28.27 -7.03
C PRO A 297 11.66 27.98 -7.15
N LYS A 298 12.20 28.02 -8.38
CA LYS A 298 13.64 27.87 -8.70
C LYS A 298 14.50 29.05 -8.20
N ILE A 299 14.09 29.71 -7.13
CA ILE A 299 14.88 30.75 -6.50
C ILE A 299 15.82 30.02 -5.54
N GLU A 300 17.10 29.94 -5.93
CA GLU A 300 18.15 29.47 -5.04
C GLU A 300 18.02 30.19 -3.69
N ARG A 301 17.99 29.41 -2.60
CA ARG A 301 17.96 29.84 -1.18
C ARG A 301 16.61 30.09 -0.52
N VAL A 302 15.46 29.93 -1.18
CA VAL A 302 14.16 29.97 -0.49
C VAL A 302 13.75 28.56 -0.05
N ARG A 303 13.77 28.31 1.26
CA ARG A 303 13.24 27.07 1.86
C ARG A 303 11.71 27.16 1.85
N MET A 304 11.02 26.18 1.25
CA MET A 304 9.57 26.08 1.34
C MET A 304 9.15 24.87 2.18
N CYS A 305 8.85 25.13 3.46
CA CYS A 305 8.21 24.17 4.33
C CYS A 305 6.69 24.35 4.27
N ARG A 306 5.96 23.29 3.92
CA ARG A 306 4.48 23.32 3.90
C ARG A 306 3.95 22.20 4.78
N GLY A 307 3.53 22.57 5.99
CA GLY A 307 2.81 21.63 6.84
C GLY A 307 1.32 21.57 6.50
N MET A 308 0.72 20.40 6.74
CA MET A 308 -0.73 20.22 6.72
C MET A 308 -1.19 19.44 7.95
N SER A 309 -2.46 19.60 8.25
CA SER A 309 -3.12 18.86 9.32
C SER A 309 -4.57 18.64 8.96
N ASN A 310 -5.43 18.42 9.95
CA ASN A 310 -6.85 18.19 9.76
C ASN A 310 -7.66 19.45 9.35
N SER A 311 -7.05 20.38 8.60
CA SER A 311 -7.65 21.58 8.01
C SER A 311 -7.12 21.81 6.59
N ILE A 312 -7.74 22.72 5.84
CA ILE A 312 -7.22 23.10 4.52
C ILE A 312 -5.84 23.74 4.61
N LEU A 313 -5.04 23.61 3.55
CA LEU A 313 -3.68 24.12 3.51
C LEU A 313 -3.55 25.65 3.67
N SER A 314 -4.53 26.43 3.22
CA SER A 314 -4.50 27.90 3.34
C SER A 314 -4.86 28.41 4.73
N GLU A 315 -5.54 27.59 5.54
CA GLU A 315 -5.93 27.91 6.92
C GLU A 315 -5.48 26.77 7.85
N PRO A 316 -4.15 26.65 8.05
CA PRO A 316 -3.60 25.57 8.84
C PRO A 316 -3.89 25.76 10.33
N TRP A 317 -4.04 24.65 11.07
CA TRP A 317 -4.17 24.70 12.53
C TRP A 317 -2.91 25.28 13.20
N PRO A 318 -3.02 25.84 14.43
CA PRO A 318 -1.88 26.44 15.14
C PRO A 318 -0.64 25.55 15.24
N LYS A 319 -0.84 24.25 15.49
CA LYS A 319 0.21 23.23 15.54
C LYS A 319 1.08 23.14 14.28
N VAL A 320 0.53 23.49 13.11
CA VAL A 320 1.25 23.48 11.83
C VAL A 320 2.25 24.63 11.76
N HIS A 321 1.93 25.80 12.32
CA HIS A 321 2.86 26.92 12.38
C HIS A 321 4.03 26.59 13.29
N THR A 322 3.76 26.09 14.50
CA THR A 322 4.79 25.66 15.44
C THR A 322 5.65 24.54 14.87
N GLY A 323 5.02 23.53 14.25
CA GLY A 323 5.71 22.43 13.60
C GLY A 323 6.61 22.89 12.45
N SER A 324 6.11 23.78 11.58
CA SER A 324 6.89 24.34 10.47
C SER A 324 8.09 25.16 10.96
N GLN A 325 7.92 25.99 11.99
CA GLN A 325 9.01 26.78 12.57
C GLN A 325 10.09 25.89 13.23
N ALA A 326 9.68 24.90 14.02
CA ALA A 326 10.60 23.95 14.65
C ALA A 326 11.33 23.10 13.59
N PHE A 327 10.63 22.74 12.52
CA PHE A 327 11.18 22.03 11.38
C PHE A 327 12.24 22.87 10.64
N ASP A 328 11.94 24.13 10.35
CA ASP A 328 12.91 25.06 9.74
C ASP A 328 14.16 25.21 10.61
N ALA A 329 13.99 25.30 11.93
CA ALA A 329 15.11 25.35 12.88
C ALA A 329 15.92 24.04 12.90
N ALA A 330 15.28 22.87 12.83
CA ALA A 330 15.96 21.58 12.71
C ALA A 330 16.80 21.50 11.42
N LEU A 331 16.24 21.89 10.28
CA LEU A 331 16.97 21.97 9.02
C LEU A 331 18.04 23.06 9.00
N GLY A 332 17.90 24.11 9.81
CA GLY A 332 18.90 25.18 9.95
C GLY A 332 20.13 24.75 10.72
N ARG A 333 19.96 23.88 11.72
CA ARG A 333 21.04 23.32 12.55
C ARG A 333 21.83 22.22 11.85
N ALA A 334 21.22 21.53 10.88
CA ALA A 334 21.89 20.51 10.09
C ALA A 334 23.05 21.10 9.27
N SER A 335 24.27 20.67 9.59
CA SER A 335 25.51 20.94 8.85
C SER A 335 25.74 19.86 7.78
N PRO A 336 26.50 20.12 6.70
CA PRO A 336 26.99 19.07 5.79
C PRO A 336 27.79 17.96 6.49
N ALA A 337 28.35 18.26 7.67
CA ALA A 337 29.05 17.30 8.53
C ALA A 337 28.16 16.72 9.65
N SER A 338 26.89 17.11 9.73
CA SER A 338 25.96 16.55 10.72
C SER A 338 25.62 15.11 10.34
N ASP A 339 25.66 14.25 11.34
CA ASP A 339 25.20 12.88 11.24
C ASP A 339 23.72 12.86 10.82
N GLN A 340 23.38 12.00 9.86
CA GLN A 340 22.01 11.74 9.44
C GLN A 340 21.15 11.31 10.64
N GLU A 341 21.73 10.59 11.59
CA GLU A 341 21.07 10.19 12.83
C GLU A 341 20.68 11.39 13.69
N GLN A 342 21.54 12.41 13.78
CA GLN A 342 21.25 13.64 14.50
C GLN A 342 20.11 14.41 13.85
N LEU A 343 20.08 14.51 12.51
CA LEU A 343 18.97 15.12 11.79
C LEU A 343 17.67 14.37 12.06
N VAL A 344 17.68 13.03 12.00
CA VAL A 344 16.51 12.21 12.35
C VAL A 344 16.05 12.48 13.79
N ALA A 345 16.97 12.58 14.75
CA ALA A 345 16.65 12.89 16.14
C ALA A 345 16.02 14.29 16.30
N ASP A 346 16.56 15.30 15.62
CA ASP A 346 16.01 16.66 15.60
C ASP A 346 14.59 16.69 15.00
N LEU A 347 14.36 15.92 13.93
CA LEU A 347 13.04 15.80 13.30
C LEU A 347 12.02 15.09 14.20
N PHE A 348 12.44 14.07 14.97
CA PHE A 348 11.58 13.50 15.99
C PHE A 348 11.27 14.47 17.13
N SER A 349 12.18 15.40 17.44
CA SER A 349 11.94 16.46 18.42
C SER A 349 10.85 17.43 17.95
N VAL A 350 10.76 17.70 16.64
CA VAL A 350 9.61 18.43 16.05
C VAL A 350 8.31 17.67 16.30
N LEU A 351 8.30 16.36 16.03
CA LEU A 351 7.12 15.51 16.22
C LEU A 351 6.70 15.35 17.68
N ALA A 352 7.58 15.62 18.64
CA ALA A 352 7.32 15.50 20.07
C ALA A 352 6.57 16.69 20.68
N PHE A 353 6.35 17.78 19.94
CA PHE A 353 5.70 18.97 20.49
C PHE A 353 4.25 18.70 20.92
N SER A 354 3.95 19.02 22.17
CA SER A 354 2.61 18.93 22.75
C SER A 354 2.31 20.16 23.59
N SER A 355 1.08 20.65 23.48
CA SER A 355 0.50 21.65 24.39
C SER A 355 -0.20 21.00 25.59
N ASN A 356 -0.06 19.68 25.78
CA ASN A 356 -0.76 18.87 26.80
C ASN A 356 -2.28 19.05 26.77
N PRO A 357 -2.94 18.67 25.66
CA PRO A 357 -4.37 18.89 25.49
C PRO A 357 -5.17 18.01 26.44
N THR A 358 -6.17 18.60 27.07
CA THR A 358 -7.14 17.92 27.95
C THR A 358 -8.48 17.71 27.27
N GLN A 359 -8.77 18.47 26.22
CA GLN A 359 -10.02 18.41 25.47
C GLN A 359 -9.80 18.25 23.97
N ARG A 360 -10.81 17.75 23.26
CA ARG A 360 -10.74 17.51 21.81
C ARG A 360 -10.47 18.79 21.01
N SER A 361 -10.99 19.94 21.45
CA SER A 361 -10.78 21.24 20.81
C SER A 361 -9.31 21.67 20.81
N GLU A 362 -8.54 21.29 21.83
CA GLU A 362 -7.14 21.64 22.05
C GLU A 362 -6.16 20.77 21.23
N LEU A 363 -6.62 19.64 20.68
CA LEU A 363 -5.80 18.79 19.80
C LEU A 363 -5.27 19.56 18.57
N ARG A 364 -5.89 20.70 18.24
CA ARG A 364 -5.43 21.58 17.17
C ARG A 364 -4.11 22.30 17.45
N ASN A 365 -3.65 22.27 18.70
CA ASN A 365 -2.44 22.93 19.17
C ASN A 365 -1.27 21.95 19.37
N SER A 366 -1.48 20.63 19.24
CA SER A 366 -0.47 19.62 19.58
C SER A 366 -0.13 18.68 18.43
N ILE A 367 1.17 18.38 18.26
CA ILE A 367 1.68 17.40 17.29
C ILE A 367 1.63 15.99 17.89
N LEU A 368 2.23 15.85 19.08
CA LEU A 368 2.14 14.67 19.91
C LEU A 368 1.00 14.85 20.90
N ILE A 369 0.11 13.86 20.92
CA ILE A 369 -0.98 13.81 21.88
C ILE A 369 -0.56 12.84 22.99
N PRO A 370 -0.27 13.30 24.21
CA PRO A 370 -0.13 12.40 25.36
C PRO A 370 -1.46 11.70 25.63
N PRO A 371 -1.46 10.59 26.37
CA PRO A 371 -2.69 9.87 26.65
C PRO A 371 -3.70 10.75 27.39
N VAL A 372 -4.82 11.00 26.74
CA VAL A 372 -5.95 11.78 27.25
C VAL A 372 -7.23 10.97 27.08
N GLN A 373 -8.11 10.99 28.07
CA GLN A 373 -9.44 10.40 27.93
C GLN A 373 -10.34 11.38 27.20
N LEU A 374 -10.86 10.98 26.05
CA LEU A 374 -11.79 11.78 25.28
C LEU A 374 -13.16 11.09 25.23
N PRO A 375 -14.26 11.84 25.32
CA PRO A 375 -15.59 11.27 25.21
C PRO A 375 -15.78 10.63 23.83
N THR A 376 -16.34 9.42 23.82
CA THR A 376 -16.76 8.73 22.59
C THR A 376 -18.25 8.95 22.33
N PRO A 377 -18.75 8.71 21.10
CA PRO A 377 -20.19 8.73 20.82
C PRO A 377 -21.01 7.76 21.69
N ALA A 378 -20.37 6.76 22.29
CA ALA A 378 -21.00 5.79 23.21
C ALA A 378 -21.08 6.30 24.66
N GLY A 379 -20.61 7.51 24.96
CA GLY A 379 -20.69 8.13 26.29
C GLY A 379 -19.51 7.80 27.21
N ASP A 380 -18.92 6.61 27.08
CA ASP A 380 -17.70 6.26 27.84
C ASP A 380 -16.47 6.95 27.23
N GLY A 381 -15.64 7.54 28.10
CA GLY A 381 -14.36 8.13 27.71
C GLY A 381 -13.36 7.04 27.32
N ASP A 382 -12.63 7.23 26.23
CA ASP A 382 -11.60 6.29 25.78
C ASP A 382 -10.25 6.98 25.63
N TRP A 383 -9.18 6.19 25.74
CA TRP A 383 -7.83 6.66 25.64
C TRP A 383 -7.51 7.09 24.22
N TYR A 384 -7.05 8.33 24.11
CA TYR A 384 -6.60 8.92 22.87
C TYR A 384 -5.17 9.40 23.05
N ALA A 385 -4.25 8.89 22.24
CA ALA A 385 -2.84 9.27 22.26
C ALA A 385 -2.21 9.10 20.87
N THR A 386 -1.11 9.80 20.63
CA THR A 386 -0.20 9.50 19.53
C THR A 386 0.44 8.14 19.77
N ARG A 387 0.13 7.15 18.92
CA ARG A 387 0.69 5.80 18.98
C ARG A 387 2.05 5.73 18.31
N THR A 388 2.20 6.32 17.12
CA THR A 388 3.44 6.21 16.34
C THR A 388 3.84 7.55 15.72
N SER A 389 5.14 7.71 15.49
CA SER A 389 5.74 8.83 14.78
C SER A 389 6.67 8.33 13.69
N THR A 390 6.59 8.93 12.51
CA THR A 390 7.30 8.47 11.31
C THR A 390 8.08 9.62 10.69
N VAL A 391 9.33 9.37 10.34
CA VAL A 391 10.21 10.26 9.58
C VAL A 391 10.63 9.55 8.31
N ILE A 392 10.35 10.16 7.15
CA ILE A 392 10.88 9.72 5.86
C ILE A 392 11.80 10.82 5.36
N LEU A 393 13.06 10.48 5.12
CA LEU A 393 14.11 11.36 4.61
C LEU A 393 14.59 10.82 3.27
N ILE A 394 14.62 11.64 2.22
CA ILE A 394 15.19 11.26 0.93
C ILE A 394 16.32 12.21 0.59
N ALA A 395 17.59 11.82 0.70
CA ALA A 395 18.70 12.67 0.29
C ALA A 395 18.82 12.79 -1.24
N LYS A 396 19.36 13.90 -1.80
CA LYS A 396 19.58 14.11 -3.26
C LYS A 396 20.69 13.20 -3.80
N ASP A 397 21.37 12.39 -2.98
CA ASP A 397 22.18 11.27 -3.48
C ASP A 397 21.31 10.03 -3.81
N GLY A 398 19.99 10.12 -3.57
CA GLY A 398 19.01 9.05 -3.80
C GLY A 398 18.77 8.17 -2.59
N ARG A 399 19.50 8.37 -1.49
CA ARG A 399 19.35 7.56 -0.28
C ARG A 399 18.10 7.96 0.48
N ALA A 400 17.16 7.03 0.55
CA ALA A 400 15.96 7.14 1.36
C ALA A 400 16.15 6.43 2.71
N THR A 401 15.65 7.05 3.77
CA THR A 401 15.60 6.51 5.13
C THR A 401 14.19 6.66 5.66
N PHE A 402 13.60 5.58 6.14
CA PHE A 402 12.33 5.53 6.83
C PHE A 402 12.62 5.16 8.28
N VAL A 403 12.19 5.98 9.23
CA VAL A 403 12.30 5.68 10.66
C VAL A 403 10.94 5.85 11.30
N GLU A 404 10.47 4.83 12.00
CA GLU A 404 9.22 4.87 12.73
C GLU A 404 9.44 4.47 14.19
N ARG A 405 8.86 5.24 15.10
CA ARG A 405 8.93 5.05 16.55
C ARG A 405 7.53 4.85 17.09
N ASP A 406 7.36 3.82 17.90
CA ASP A 406 6.17 3.68 18.71
C ASP A 406 6.34 4.55 19.96
N ILE A 407 5.35 5.39 20.24
CA ILE A 407 5.38 6.41 21.30
C ILE A 407 4.58 5.92 22.51
N HIS A 408 3.35 5.45 22.28
CA HIS A 408 2.47 4.94 23.34
C HIS A 408 1.88 3.58 22.94
N THR A 409 1.76 2.70 23.94
CA THR A 409 1.06 1.41 23.86
C THR A 409 0.06 1.28 24.99
N LEU A 410 -0.92 0.39 24.83
CA LEU A 410 -1.78 -0.02 25.94
C LEU A 410 -1.20 -1.27 26.61
N ASN A 411 -0.95 -1.18 27.90
CA ASN A 411 -0.64 -2.32 28.74
C ASN A 411 -1.77 -2.47 29.78
N HIS A 412 -2.55 -3.55 29.70
CA HIS A 412 -3.73 -3.76 30.57
C HIS A 412 -4.69 -2.54 30.63
N ASN A 413 -5.00 -1.94 29.47
CA ASN A 413 -5.81 -0.69 29.34
C ASN A 413 -5.20 0.57 29.98
N ILE A 414 -3.94 0.52 30.40
CA ILE A 414 -3.19 1.68 30.88
C ILE A 414 -2.24 2.13 29.77
N PRO A 415 -2.38 3.37 29.26
CA PRO A 415 -1.42 3.93 28.33
C PRO A 415 -0.05 4.01 28.96
N THR A 416 0.94 3.39 28.31
CA THR A 416 2.33 3.39 28.73
C THR A 416 3.15 4.04 27.63
N GLN A 417 3.99 5.01 28.01
CA GLN A 417 4.96 5.60 27.09
C GLN A 417 6.10 4.61 26.86
N ILE A 418 6.45 4.41 25.60
CA ILE A 418 7.62 3.60 25.24
C ILE A 418 8.87 4.50 25.29
N PRO A 419 9.93 4.09 26.01
CA PRO A 419 11.18 4.83 25.99
C PRO A 419 11.75 4.95 24.57
N PRO A 420 12.32 6.12 24.19
CA PRO A 420 12.97 6.28 22.90
C PRO A 420 14.00 5.17 22.62
N GLY A 421 13.99 4.64 21.39
CA GLY A 421 14.93 3.59 20.96
C GLY A 421 14.52 2.15 21.31
N LYS A 422 13.55 1.91 22.21
CA LYS A 422 13.09 0.55 22.53
C LYS A 422 12.13 -0.06 21.52
N ALA A 423 11.39 0.78 20.79
CA ALA A 423 10.47 0.36 19.73
C ALA A 423 10.65 1.27 18.50
N GLN A 424 11.80 1.11 17.84
CA GLN A 424 12.13 1.83 16.63
C GLN A 424 12.39 0.85 15.49
N ARG A 425 11.85 1.15 14.32
CA ARG A 425 12.15 0.45 13.07
C ARG A 425 12.76 1.45 12.09
N SER A 426 13.84 1.05 11.43
CA SER A 426 14.55 1.87 10.45
C SER A 426 14.81 1.05 9.18
N PHE A 427 14.54 1.66 8.03
CA PHE A 427 14.81 1.08 6.72
C PHE A 427 15.55 2.11 5.88
N SER A 428 16.59 1.69 5.18
CA SER A 428 17.36 2.54 4.27
C SER A 428 17.53 1.87 2.91
N TRP A 429 17.37 2.62 1.83
CA TRP A 429 17.51 2.13 0.45
C TRP A 429 17.82 3.27 -0.52
N ASN A 430 18.19 2.94 -1.75
CA ASN A 430 18.38 3.92 -2.82
C ASN A 430 17.16 3.93 -3.75
N LEU A 431 16.65 5.12 -4.09
CA LEU A 431 15.45 5.33 -4.93
C LEU A 431 15.71 5.33 -6.43
N LEU A 432 16.99 5.38 -6.84
CA LEU A 432 17.41 5.60 -8.22
C LEU A 432 18.31 4.47 -8.77
N ASP A 433 18.39 3.35 -8.06
CA ASP A 433 19.12 2.14 -8.46
C ASP A 433 18.21 1.12 -9.16
#